data_AF-A0AAD3MVZ5-F1
#
_entry.id   AF-A0AAD3MVZ5-F1
#
_cell.length_a   1.000
_cell.length_b   1.000
_cell.length_c   1.000
_cell.angle_alpha   90.00
_cell.angle_beta   90.00
_cell.angle_gamma   90.00
#
_symmetry.space_group_name_H-M   'P 1'
#
loop_
_entity.id
_entity.type
_entity.pdbx_description
1 polymer ?
#
loop_
_entity_poly.entity_id
_entity_poly.type
_entity_poly.pdbx_seq_one_letter_code
_entity_poly.pdbx_strand_id
1 'polypeptide(L)'
;MAKWDSCGSSPAFREPHWMQIQLTDEKQEFNKRPTKAGRRSLSRSISQSSTDSYSSVCSDSSEDESSPRDKLQKTSKGLSDFCIKNIKQADFGRREIEIAQQEMPALMVLRKRAGGEKPLAGAKIVGCTHITAQTAVLIETLCALGAQCRWAACNIFSTQNAIAAALAEGGTSVFAWRGESEDDFWWCIDQCVGAETWQPNMILDDGGDLTHWIYKKYPTLFKKIKGIVEESVTGVYRLYQLSKAGRLCVPAMNVNDSVTKQKFDNLYCCKESILDGLKRTTDIMFGGKQVVVCGYGEVGKGCCAALKALGAVVYVTEVDPICALQACMDGFRVIKLNEVVRQVDMVITCTGTKNVVGREHLDRMKNGCIVCNMGHSNTEIDLMHQSRSVSLLLVTAAATCSCVDTDFTDVFALAS
;
A
#
# COMPACT_ATOMS: atom_id res chain seq x y z
N MET A 1 0.06 41.37 13.81
CA MET A 1 -0.97 42.35 13.42
C MET A 1 -0.25 43.51 12.76
N ALA A 2 -0.15 43.51 11.43
CA ALA A 2 0.59 44.50 10.65
C ALA A 2 -0.32 44.99 9.50
N LYS A 3 -0.28 46.30 9.30
CA LYS A 3 -1.27 47.16 8.64
C LYS A 3 -1.44 46.90 7.14
N TRP A 4 -2.69 47.00 6.69
CA TRP A 4 -3.08 47.28 5.32
C TRP A 4 -2.96 48.78 5.05
N ASP A 5 -2.25 49.17 3.99
CA ASP A 5 -2.46 50.43 3.30
C ASP A 5 -2.91 50.13 1.87
N SER A 6 -4.04 50.72 1.51
CA SER A 6 -4.69 50.66 0.20
C SER A 6 -4.66 52.04 -0.43
N CYS A 7 -4.20 52.15 -1.68
CA CYS A 7 -4.86 52.80 -2.82
C CYS A 7 -3.82 53.32 -3.84
N GLY A 8 -4.01 53.02 -5.13
CA GLY A 8 -3.42 53.83 -6.22
C GLY A 8 -2.98 53.11 -7.49
N SER A 9 -3.93 52.77 -8.36
CA SER A 9 -3.87 52.75 -9.84
C SER A 9 -2.77 51.95 -10.57
N SER A 10 -3.22 50.88 -11.23
CA SER A 10 -2.51 50.04 -12.21
C SER A 10 -1.94 50.80 -13.42
N PRO A 11 -0.85 50.26 -14.00
CA PRO A 11 -0.86 49.92 -15.42
C PRO A 11 -0.48 48.45 -15.67
N ALA A 12 -1.35 47.78 -16.43
CA ALA A 12 -1.15 46.54 -17.19
C ALA A 12 -0.17 45.48 -16.64
N PHE A 13 -0.71 44.48 -15.95
CA PHE A 13 -0.06 43.19 -15.77
C PHE A 13 0.26 42.59 -17.16
N ARG A 14 1.55 42.37 -17.45
CA ARG A 14 1.97 41.55 -18.58
C ARG A 14 1.54 40.10 -18.30
N GLU A 15 0.76 39.52 -19.21
CA GLU A 15 0.42 38.11 -19.17
C GLU A 15 1.70 37.24 -19.17
N PRO A 16 1.76 36.17 -18.35
CA PRO A 16 2.84 35.21 -18.45
C PRO A 16 2.68 34.41 -19.76
N HIS A 17 3.67 34.53 -20.63
CA HIS A 17 3.79 33.76 -21.86
C HIS A 17 3.91 32.28 -21.51
N TRP A 18 2.81 31.54 -21.52
CA TRP A 18 2.85 30.08 -21.53
C TRP A 18 3.55 29.65 -22.84
N MET A 19 4.60 28.84 -22.75
CA MET A 19 5.05 28.09 -23.91
C MET A 19 3.98 27.03 -24.19
N GLN A 20 3.18 27.27 -25.23
CA GLN A 20 2.33 26.24 -25.82
C GLN A 20 3.26 25.13 -26.33
N ILE A 21 3.25 23.99 -25.66
CA ILE A 21 3.86 22.78 -26.20
C ILE A 21 3.02 22.41 -27.42
N GLN A 22 3.58 22.61 -28.63
CA GLN A 22 2.99 22.08 -29.85
C GLN A 22 3.05 20.55 -29.78
N LEU A 23 1.92 19.93 -29.45
CA LEU A 23 1.68 18.51 -29.68
C LEU A 23 1.69 18.30 -31.20
N THR A 24 2.74 17.69 -31.72
CA THR A 24 2.73 17.14 -33.08
C THR A 24 1.67 16.03 -33.12
N ASP A 25 0.65 16.23 -33.95
CA ASP A 25 -0.43 15.28 -34.24
C ASP A 25 0.13 13.99 -34.88
N GLU A 26 0.63 13.05 -34.08
CA GLU A 26 0.69 11.65 -34.48
C GLU A 26 -0.63 10.98 -34.09
N LYS A 27 -1.58 10.98 -35.03
CA LYS A 27 -2.79 10.15 -34.93
C LYS A 27 -2.40 8.67 -34.96
N GLN A 28 -2.27 8.04 -33.80
CA GLN A 28 -2.30 6.58 -33.69
C GLN A 28 -3.76 6.10 -33.63
N GLU A 29 -4.19 5.35 -34.65
CA GLU A 29 -5.49 4.68 -34.72
C GLU A 29 -5.63 3.63 -33.61
N PHE A 30 -6.31 3.98 -32.51
CA PHE A 30 -6.57 3.09 -31.36
C PHE A 30 -7.78 2.15 -31.55
N ASN A 31 -8.16 1.81 -32.78
CA ASN A 31 -9.40 1.06 -33.04
C ASN A 31 -9.26 -0.06 -34.11
N LYS A 32 -8.38 -1.03 -33.87
CA LYS A 32 -8.45 -2.33 -34.56
C LYS A 32 -8.51 -3.48 -33.56
N ARG A 33 -9.73 -3.92 -33.26
CA ARG A 33 -9.97 -5.26 -32.68
C ARG A 33 -9.57 -6.31 -33.73
N PRO A 34 -8.85 -7.38 -33.37
CA PRO A 34 -8.51 -8.42 -34.34
C PRO A 34 -9.76 -9.20 -34.78
N THR A 35 -10.24 -8.96 -35.99
CA THR A 35 -11.24 -9.79 -36.65
C THR A 35 -10.55 -10.92 -37.42
N LYS A 36 -10.53 -12.13 -36.88
CA LYS A 36 -10.43 -13.38 -37.65
C LYS A 36 -10.99 -14.55 -36.83
N ALA A 37 -12.32 -14.67 -36.83
CA ALA A 37 -13.00 -15.90 -36.47
C ALA A 37 -12.94 -16.85 -37.69
N GLY A 38 -11.97 -17.76 -37.69
CA GLY A 38 -11.95 -18.88 -38.62
C GLY A 38 -12.88 -19.99 -38.11
N ARG A 39 -13.93 -20.31 -38.89
CA ARG A 39 -14.79 -21.47 -38.68
C ARG A 39 -13.94 -22.75 -38.59
N ARG A 40 -13.96 -23.44 -37.44
CA ARG A 40 -13.61 -24.86 -37.34
C ARG A 40 -14.79 -25.61 -36.73
N SER A 41 -15.16 -26.71 -37.38
CA SER A 41 -16.28 -27.59 -37.07
C SER A 41 -16.12 -28.23 -35.69
N LEU A 42 -17.17 -28.13 -34.87
CA LEU A 42 -17.26 -28.83 -33.59
C LEU A 42 -17.56 -30.31 -33.82
N SER A 43 -16.54 -31.17 -33.69
CA SER A 43 -16.73 -32.60 -33.47
C SER A 43 -17.02 -32.83 -31.98
N ARG A 44 -18.22 -33.34 -31.68
CA ARG A 44 -18.63 -33.78 -30.34
C ARG A 44 -17.72 -34.92 -29.87
N SER A 45 -17.00 -34.72 -28.77
CA SER A 45 -16.39 -35.80 -27.99
C SER A 45 -16.91 -35.76 -26.57
N ILE A 46 -17.40 -36.92 -26.14
CA ILE A 46 -17.97 -37.25 -24.84
C ILE A 46 -17.05 -36.81 -23.70
N SER A 47 -17.62 -36.12 -22.71
CA SER A 47 -16.96 -35.73 -21.47
C SER A 47 -16.57 -36.98 -20.68
N GLN A 48 -15.28 -37.30 -20.67
CA GLN A 48 -14.69 -38.11 -19.61
C GLN A 48 -14.39 -37.19 -18.43
N SER A 49 -14.90 -37.56 -17.27
CA SER A 49 -14.63 -36.91 -15.98
C SER A 49 -13.14 -37.03 -15.65
N SER A 50 -12.41 -35.92 -15.76
CA SER A 50 -11.06 -35.82 -15.20
C SER A 50 -11.18 -35.60 -13.70
N THR A 51 -10.90 -36.65 -12.93
CA THR A 51 -10.52 -36.56 -11.53
C THR A 51 -9.07 -36.08 -11.45
N ASP A 52 -8.83 -34.83 -11.84
CA ASP A 52 -7.56 -34.16 -11.56
C ASP A 52 -7.82 -33.17 -10.42
N SER A 53 -7.87 -33.72 -9.22
CA SER A 53 -7.67 -32.95 -7.99
C SER A 53 -6.28 -32.34 -8.09
N TYR A 54 -6.20 -31.08 -8.49
CA TYR A 54 -5.01 -30.27 -8.26
C TYR A 54 -4.96 -30.02 -6.74
N SER A 55 -4.49 -31.02 -6.00
CA SER A 55 -4.04 -30.83 -4.64
C SER A 55 -2.91 -29.82 -4.73
N SER A 56 -3.17 -28.59 -4.29
CA SER A 56 -2.14 -27.65 -3.91
C SER A 56 -1.18 -28.41 -3.01
N VAL A 57 0.02 -28.66 -3.52
CA VAL A 57 1.15 -29.14 -2.74
C VAL A 57 1.51 -28.02 -1.76
N CYS A 58 0.75 -27.95 -0.67
CA CYS A 58 1.18 -27.40 0.59
C CYS A 58 2.26 -28.35 1.11
N SER A 59 3.45 -28.27 0.53
CA SER A 59 4.65 -28.72 1.22
C SER A 59 4.99 -27.66 2.26
N ASP A 60 4.16 -27.58 3.30
CA ASP A 60 4.52 -26.97 4.58
C ASP A 60 5.61 -27.85 5.18
N SER A 61 6.82 -27.62 4.69
CA SER A 61 8.03 -28.30 5.13
C SER A 61 8.47 -27.55 6.37
N SER A 62 7.86 -27.88 7.52
CA SER A 62 8.33 -27.57 8.88
C SER A 62 9.15 -26.28 8.94
N GLU A 63 8.48 -25.13 8.95
CA GLU A 63 9.18 -23.85 9.11
C GLU A 63 9.98 -23.88 10.42
N ASP A 64 11.31 -23.75 10.30
CA ASP A 64 12.21 -23.44 11.42
C ASP A 64 11.65 -22.26 12.23
N GLU A 65 11.36 -22.49 13.51
CA GLU A 65 10.97 -21.50 14.54
C GLU A 65 12.03 -20.42 14.84
N SER A 66 13.19 -20.47 14.17
CA SER A 66 14.27 -19.50 14.35
C SER A 66 14.09 -18.26 13.47
N SER A 67 14.35 -17.08 14.03
CA SER A 67 14.29 -15.80 13.30
C SER A 67 15.21 -15.82 12.06
N PRO A 68 14.80 -15.23 10.93
CA PRO A 68 15.66 -15.07 9.76
C PRO A 68 17.01 -14.40 10.04
N ARG A 69 17.07 -13.58 11.11
CA ARG A 69 18.27 -12.86 11.57
C ARG A 69 19.40 -13.78 12.03
N ASP A 70 19.05 -14.96 12.53
CA ASP A 70 20.03 -15.91 13.07
C ASP A 70 20.64 -16.79 11.98
N LYS A 71 20.13 -16.69 10.75
CA LYS A 71 20.55 -17.51 9.61
C LYS A 71 21.52 -16.74 8.72
N LEU A 72 22.66 -17.34 8.43
CA LEU A 72 23.55 -16.86 7.38
C LEU A 72 22.93 -17.16 6.02
N GLN A 73 22.57 -16.11 5.28
CA GLN A 73 21.95 -16.21 3.96
C GLN A 73 22.91 -15.73 2.87
N LYS A 74 22.92 -16.43 1.74
CA LYS A 74 23.66 -16.06 0.54
C LYS A 74 22.82 -16.34 -0.70
N THR A 75 22.87 -15.42 -1.66
CA THR A 75 22.27 -15.63 -2.99
C THR A 75 23.15 -16.51 -3.87
N SER A 76 22.64 -16.95 -5.02
CA SER A 76 23.45 -17.72 -5.98
C SER A 76 24.64 -16.91 -6.51
N LYS A 77 24.52 -15.57 -6.52
CA LYS A 77 25.57 -14.63 -6.93
C LYS A 77 26.50 -14.20 -5.79
N GLY A 78 26.33 -14.76 -4.59
CA GLY A 78 27.20 -14.50 -3.44
C GLY A 78 26.93 -13.22 -2.66
N LEU A 79 25.82 -12.52 -2.92
CA LEU A 79 25.36 -11.42 -2.05
C LEU A 79 24.98 -12.00 -0.69
N SER A 80 25.36 -11.35 0.41
CA SER A 80 24.98 -11.73 1.79
C SER A 80 24.36 -10.59 2.59
N ASP A 81 24.26 -9.40 1.99
CA ASP A 81 23.76 -8.18 2.62
C ASP A 81 22.24 -8.05 2.39
N PHE A 82 21.49 -8.95 3.01
CA PHE A 82 20.02 -8.99 3.01
C PHE A 82 19.54 -9.89 4.17
N CYS A 83 18.27 -9.76 4.56
CA CYS A 83 17.64 -10.63 5.55
C CYS A 83 16.16 -10.84 5.19
N ILE A 84 15.79 -12.07 4.85
CA ILE A 84 14.45 -12.45 4.38
C ILE A 84 14.06 -13.84 4.93
N LYS A 85 12.79 -14.24 4.82
CA LYS A 85 12.32 -15.54 5.33
C LYS A 85 13.00 -16.74 4.66
N ASN A 86 13.01 -16.80 3.32
CA ASN A 86 13.55 -17.95 2.59
C ASN A 86 13.95 -17.60 1.15
N ILE A 87 15.25 -17.62 0.86
CA ILE A 87 15.79 -17.32 -0.47
C ILE A 87 15.35 -18.32 -1.57
N LYS A 88 14.99 -19.56 -1.20
CA LYS A 88 14.58 -20.59 -2.17
C LYS A 88 13.28 -20.28 -2.91
N GLN A 89 12.50 -19.31 -2.42
CA GLN A 89 11.26 -18.87 -3.07
C GLN A 89 11.49 -17.84 -4.20
N ALA A 90 12.75 -17.49 -4.49
CA ALA A 90 13.09 -16.47 -5.48
C ALA A 90 12.53 -16.76 -6.88
N ASP A 91 12.52 -18.02 -7.33
CA ASP A 91 11.99 -18.39 -8.65
C ASP A 91 10.48 -18.17 -8.76
N PHE A 92 9.74 -18.46 -7.68
CA PHE A 92 8.30 -18.19 -7.62
C PHE A 92 8.04 -16.69 -7.63
N GLY A 93 8.74 -15.94 -6.76
CA GLY A 93 8.61 -14.48 -6.73
C GLY A 93 9.01 -13.81 -8.05
N ARG A 94 9.98 -14.36 -8.78
CA ARG A 94 10.38 -13.85 -10.10
C ARG A 94 9.23 -13.92 -11.11
N ARG A 95 8.47 -15.01 -11.12
CA ARG A 95 7.30 -15.18 -12.01
C ARG A 95 6.20 -14.16 -11.68
N GLU A 96 5.93 -13.95 -10.39
CA GLU A 96 4.97 -12.94 -9.93
C GLU A 96 5.38 -11.52 -10.36
N ILE A 97 6.67 -11.18 -10.22
CA ILE A 97 7.21 -9.88 -10.69
C ILE A 97 7.01 -9.73 -12.20
N GLU A 98 7.26 -10.78 -13.00
CA GLU A 98 7.09 -10.75 -14.45
C GLU A 98 5.62 -10.53 -14.86
N ILE A 99 4.66 -11.10 -14.11
CA ILE A 99 3.24 -10.84 -14.32
C ILE A 99 2.92 -9.38 -13.96
N ALA A 100 3.39 -8.90 -12.80
CA ALA A 100 3.20 -7.51 -12.40
C ALA A 100 3.79 -6.50 -13.40
N GLN A 101 4.90 -6.81 -14.05
CA GLN A 101 5.48 -5.96 -15.10
C GLN A 101 4.54 -5.76 -16.30
N GLN A 102 3.72 -6.77 -16.64
CA GLN A 102 2.75 -6.67 -17.73
C GLN A 102 1.59 -5.74 -17.37
N GLU A 103 1.17 -5.74 -16.11
CA GLU A 103 0.09 -4.89 -15.58
C GLU A 103 0.57 -3.50 -15.14
N MET A 104 1.87 -3.19 -15.24
CA MET A 104 2.45 -1.89 -14.89
C MET A 104 3.08 -1.16 -16.10
N PRO A 105 2.32 -0.88 -17.16
CA PRO A 105 2.84 -0.34 -18.42
C PRO A 105 3.53 1.02 -18.24
N ALA A 106 3.06 1.86 -17.32
CA ALA A 106 3.65 3.18 -17.09
C ALA A 106 5.12 3.10 -16.65
N LEU A 107 5.46 2.20 -15.71
CA LEU A 107 6.84 1.98 -15.28
C LEU A 107 7.68 1.36 -16.40
N MET A 108 7.11 0.45 -17.19
CA MET A 108 7.83 -0.17 -18.31
C MET A 108 8.16 0.83 -19.41
N VAL A 109 7.22 1.72 -19.74
CA VAL A 109 7.46 2.83 -20.67
C VAL A 109 8.51 3.79 -20.11
N LEU A 110 8.46 4.12 -18.82
CA LEU A 110 9.47 4.97 -18.17
C LEU A 110 10.87 4.34 -18.24
N ARG A 111 11.00 3.05 -17.91
CA ARG A 111 12.26 2.30 -18.04
C ARG A 111 12.80 2.37 -19.46
N LYS A 112 11.95 2.14 -20.47
CA LYS A 112 12.35 2.16 -21.89
C LYS A 112 12.79 3.56 -22.32
N ARG A 113 12.07 4.59 -21.90
CA ARG A 113 12.32 5.99 -22.30
C ARG A 113 13.58 6.57 -21.65
N ALA A 114 13.74 6.38 -20.35
CA ALA A 114 14.80 7.03 -19.57
C ALA A 114 15.99 6.09 -19.24
N GLY A 115 15.91 4.80 -19.60
CA GLY A 115 16.92 3.80 -19.27
C GLY A 115 18.30 4.08 -19.84
N GLY A 116 18.39 4.73 -21.01
CA GLY A 116 19.66 5.13 -21.62
C GLY A 116 20.33 6.32 -20.93
N GLU A 117 19.54 7.24 -20.38
CA GLU A 117 20.02 8.47 -19.72
C GLU A 117 20.52 8.20 -18.29
N LYS A 118 20.02 7.13 -17.66
CA LYS A 118 20.30 6.78 -16.26
C LYS A 118 20.16 7.99 -15.31
N PRO A 119 18.98 8.64 -15.25
CA PRO A 119 18.78 9.89 -14.53
C PRO A 119 18.99 9.76 -13.01
N LEU A 120 18.94 8.54 -12.47
CA LEU A 120 19.17 8.28 -11.05
C LEU A 120 20.61 7.80 -10.77
N ALA A 121 21.55 7.97 -11.71
CA ALA A 121 22.95 7.64 -11.48
C ALA A 121 23.50 8.37 -10.25
N GLY A 122 24.02 7.60 -9.29
CA GLY A 122 24.54 8.12 -8.00
C GLY A 122 23.47 8.35 -6.93
N ALA A 123 22.20 8.13 -7.23
CA ALA A 123 21.14 8.03 -6.24
C ALA A 123 21.36 6.79 -5.35
N LYS A 124 21.30 7.00 -4.03
CA LYS A 124 21.33 5.96 -3.01
C LYS A 124 20.01 6.06 -2.25
N ILE A 125 19.01 5.32 -2.74
CA ILE A 125 17.63 5.37 -2.28
C ILE A 125 17.48 4.32 -1.18
N VAL A 126 17.09 4.78 0.01
CA VAL A 126 16.53 3.88 1.03
C VAL A 126 15.01 3.96 0.93
N GLY A 127 14.39 2.79 0.74
CA GLY A 127 12.95 2.66 0.61
C GLY A 127 12.34 1.97 1.83
N CYS A 128 11.20 2.46 2.27
CA CYS A 128 10.35 1.81 3.27
C CYS A 128 8.90 1.85 2.77
N THR A 129 8.46 0.73 2.20
CA THR A 129 7.12 0.55 1.63
C THR A 129 6.71 -0.90 1.80
N HIS A 130 5.46 -1.24 1.53
CA HIS A 130 5.04 -2.64 1.43
C HIS A 130 5.89 -3.39 0.38
N ILE A 131 6.28 -4.63 0.67
CA ILE A 131 7.11 -5.43 -0.25
C ILE A 131 6.23 -6.41 -1.03
N THR A 132 5.87 -5.97 -2.24
CA THR A 132 5.00 -6.68 -3.18
C THR A 132 5.65 -6.86 -4.53
N ALA A 133 5.04 -7.69 -5.38
CA ALA A 133 5.42 -7.78 -6.79
C ALA A 133 5.46 -6.38 -7.44
N GLN A 134 4.53 -5.48 -7.13
CA GLN A 134 4.46 -4.14 -7.71
C GLN A 134 5.56 -3.22 -7.18
N THR A 135 5.86 -3.29 -5.88
CA THR A 135 7.03 -2.60 -5.30
C THR A 135 8.32 -3.14 -5.90
N ALA A 136 8.42 -4.45 -6.16
CA ALA A 136 9.60 -5.00 -6.82
C ALA A 136 9.77 -4.44 -8.23
N VAL A 137 8.68 -4.25 -8.99
CA VAL A 137 8.72 -3.53 -10.27
C VAL A 137 9.16 -2.07 -10.08
N LEU A 138 8.72 -1.38 -9.02
CA LEU A 138 9.22 -0.03 -8.71
C LEU A 138 10.73 -0.04 -8.44
N ILE A 139 11.21 -0.90 -7.53
CA ILE A 139 12.62 -1.01 -7.13
C ILE A 139 13.50 -1.31 -8.35
N GLU A 140 13.13 -2.33 -9.14
CA GLU A 140 13.87 -2.67 -10.35
C GLU A 140 13.83 -1.55 -11.40
N THR A 141 12.79 -0.71 -11.40
CA THR A 141 12.74 0.50 -12.24
C THR A 141 13.77 1.52 -11.78
N LEU A 142 13.84 1.79 -10.48
CA LEU A 142 14.82 2.72 -9.91
C LEU A 142 16.26 2.25 -10.20
N CYS A 143 16.54 0.96 -9.99
CA CYS A 143 17.82 0.35 -10.33
C CYS A 143 18.12 0.43 -11.84
N ALA A 144 17.14 0.12 -12.70
CA ALA A 144 17.28 0.26 -14.15
C ALA A 144 17.53 1.70 -14.61
N LEU A 145 17.08 2.70 -13.84
CA LEU A 145 17.34 4.12 -14.08
C LEU A 145 18.63 4.62 -13.42
N GLY A 146 19.43 3.75 -12.78
CA GLY A 146 20.77 4.05 -12.28
C GLY A 146 20.90 4.21 -10.76
N ALA A 147 19.81 4.05 -10.01
CA ALA A 147 19.85 4.12 -8.55
C ALA A 147 20.48 2.88 -7.92
N GLN A 148 21.02 3.05 -6.71
CA GLN A 148 21.28 1.95 -5.77
C GLN A 148 20.17 1.96 -4.72
N CYS A 149 19.56 0.80 -4.48
CA CYS A 149 18.42 0.67 -3.59
C CYS A 149 18.72 -0.27 -2.43
N ARG A 150 18.25 0.12 -1.23
CA ARG A 150 18.09 -0.75 -0.06
C ARG A 150 16.66 -0.62 0.43
N TRP A 151 16.05 -1.71 0.87
CA TRP A 151 14.61 -1.72 1.14
C TRP A 151 14.23 -2.45 2.42
N ALA A 152 13.31 -1.85 3.17
CA ALA A 152 12.60 -2.45 4.30
C ALA A 152 11.07 -2.37 4.07
N ALA A 153 10.32 -3.17 4.81
CA ALA A 153 8.87 -3.08 4.82
C ALA A 153 8.39 -1.90 5.68
N CYS A 154 7.27 -1.26 5.32
CA CYS A 154 6.60 -0.25 6.17
C CYS A 154 5.52 -0.86 7.09
N ASN A 155 5.28 -2.18 6.97
CA ASN A 155 4.36 -2.91 7.84
C ASN A 155 4.80 -4.37 7.99
N ILE A 156 4.76 -4.87 9.22
CA ILE A 156 5.25 -6.20 9.64
C ILE A 156 4.62 -7.40 8.93
N PHE A 157 3.43 -7.26 8.34
CA PHE A 157 2.75 -8.34 7.62
C PHE A 157 2.66 -8.13 6.11
N SER A 158 3.11 -6.97 5.64
CA SER A 158 2.94 -6.56 4.26
C SER A 158 3.93 -7.18 3.26
N THR A 159 4.88 -7.96 3.76
CA THR A 159 5.93 -8.55 2.93
C THR A 159 5.45 -9.83 2.26
N GLN A 160 5.51 -9.89 0.93
CA GLN A 160 5.42 -11.14 0.19
C GLN A 160 6.80 -11.81 0.17
N ASN A 161 6.97 -12.85 0.99
CA ASN A 161 8.28 -13.49 1.21
C ASN A 161 8.97 -13.95 -0.08
N ALA A 162 8.21 -14.49 -1.04
CA ALA A 162 8.75 -14.89 -2.33
C ALA A 162 9.28 -13.71 -3.15
N ILE A 163 8.62 -12.55 -3.06
CA ILE A 163 9.07 -11.33 -3.75
C ILE A 163 10.32 -10.76 -3.10
N ALA A 164 10.38 -10.74 -1.77
CA ALA A 164 11.59 -10.35 -1.04
C ALA A 164 12.78 -11.25 -1.44
N ALA A 165 12.54 -12.56 -1.61
CA ALA A 165 13.54 -13.49 -2.13
C ALA A 165 13.98 -13.17 -3.57
N ALA A 166 13.03 -12.89 -4.46
CA ALA A 166 13.33 -12.55 -5.85
C ALA A 166 14.12 -11.23 -6.00
N LEU A 167 13.86 -10.25 -5.13
CA LEU A 167 14.61 -8.98 -5.05
C LEU A 167 16.04 -9.19 -4.53
N ALA A 168 16.19 -9.97 -3.46
CA ALA A 168 17.49 -10.33 -2.91
C ALA A 168 18.35 -11.08 -3.94
N GLU A 169 17.79 -12.10 -4.59
CA GLU A 169 18.45 -12.86 -5.67
C GLU A 169 18.75 -11.98 -6.90
N GLY A 170 17.93 -10.96 -7.12
CA GLY A 170 18.15 -9.89 -8.11
C GLY A 170 19.34 -8.98 -7.79
N GLY A 171 19.88 -9.03 -6.58
CA GLY A 171 21.03 -8.23 -6.12
C GLY A 171 20.65 -6.98 -5.33
N THR A 172 19.39 -6.83 -4.91
CA THR A 172 18.95 -5.71 -4.07
C THR A 172 19.07 -6.09 -2.59
N SER A 173 19.63 -5.21 -1.76
CA SER A 173 19.66 -5.44 -0.31
C SER A 173 18.28 -5.21 0.30
N VAL A 174 17.59 -6.29 0.65
CA VAL A 174 16.24 -6.28 1.24
C VAL A 174 16.29 -6.85 2.65
N PHE A 175 15.69 -6.14 3.60
CA PHE A 175 15.57 -6.54 5.00
C PHE A 175 14.10 -6.52 5.36
N ALA A 176 13.44 -7.65 5.22
CA ALA A 176 12.02 -7.79 5.54
C ALA A 176 11.52 -9.23 5.38
N TRP A 177 10.52 -9.60 6.16
CA TRP A 177 9.73 -10.83 6.01
C TRP A 177 8.32 -10.64 6.54
N ARG A 178 7.41 -11.54 6.17
CA ARG A 178 6.05 -11.53 6.71
C ARG A 178 6.07 -12.01 8.17
N GLY A 179 5.42 -11.25 9.06
CA GLY A 179 5.32 -11.58 10.48
C GLY A 179 6.53 -11.12 11.30
N GLU A 180 7.07 -9.94 10.99
CA GLU A 180 8.11 -9.31 11.82
C GLU A 180 7.58 -8.99 13.23
N SER A 181 8.45 -9.11 14.23
CA SER A 181 8.20 -8.45 15.52
C SER A 181 8.43 -6.94 15.40
N GLU A 182 7.92 -6.13 16.34
CA GLU A 182 8.18 -4.68 16.34
C GLU A 182 9.69 -4.37 16.41
N ASP A 183 10.46 -5.16 17.16
CA ASP A 183 11.91 -5.01 17.25
C ASP A 183 12.60 -5.35 15.92
N ASP A 184 12.13 -6.39 15.23
CA ASP A 184 12.64 -6.78 13.91
C ASP A 184 12.34 -5.73 12.83
N PHE A 185 11.16 -5.13 12.87
CA PHE A 185 10.76 -4.05 11.97
C PHE A 185 11.73 -2.87 12.02
N TRP A 186 11.99 -2.35 13.23
CA TRP A 186 12.93 -1.24 13.40
C TRP A 186 14.36 -1.65 13.08
N TRP A 187 14.75 -2.90 13.40
CA TRP A 187 16.05 -3.44 13.02
C TRP A 187 16.23 -3.48 11.50
N CYS A 188 15.21 -3.88 10.73
CA CYS A 188 15.25 -3.92 9.28
C CYS A 188 15.47 -2.54 8.66
N ILE A 189 14.74 -1.52 9.16
CA ILE A 189 14.95 -0.12 8.78
C ILE A 189 16.40 0.30 9.08
N ASP A 190 16.92 -0.08 10.25
CA ASP A 190 18.28 0.25 10.67
C ASP A 190 19.35 -0.34 9.76
N GLN A 191 19.19 -1.61 9.35
CA GLN A 191 20.11 -2.27 8.40
C GLN A 191 20.11 -1.62 7.02
N CYS A 192 18.97 -1.04 6.61
CA CYS A 192 18.89 -0.29 5.37
C CYS A 192 19.63 1.04 5.43
N VAL A 193 19.62 1.72 6.58
CA VAL A 193 20.20 3.06 6.75
C VAL A 193 21.67 3.03 7.17
N GLY A 194 22.05 2.10 8.06
CA GLY A 194 23.32 2.07 8.78
C GLY A 194 24.44 1.24 8.15
N ALA A 195 24.36 0.92 6.86
CA ALA A 195 25.36 0.08 6.19
C ALA A 195 26.75 0.76 6.15
N GLU A 196 27.82 0.02 6.50
CA GLU A 196 29.16 0.60 6.71
C GLU A 196 29.73 1.33 5.49
N THR A 197 29.49 0.80 4.28
CA THR A 197 30.03 1.34 3.01
C THR A 197 28.98 2.06 2.17
N TRP A 198 27.76 2.22 2.69
CA TRP A 198 26.64 2.77 1.95
C TRP A 198 25.83 3.75 2.82
N GLN A 199 25.71 5.00 2.36
CA GLN A 199 24.89 6.01 3.02
C GLN A 199 23.78 6.47 2.08
N PRO A 200 22.52 6.51 2.53
CA PRO A 200 21.43 7.00 1.70
C PRO A 200 21.59 8.49 1.43
N ASN A 201 21.15 8.91 0.25
CA ASN A 201 21.03 10.32 -0.12
C ASN A 201 19.61 10.71 -0.56
N MET A 202 18.68 9.76 -0.65
CA MET A 202 17.26 10.00 -0.88
C MET A 202 16.43 9.00 -0.08
N ILE A 203 15.22 9.43 0.32
CA ILE A 203 14.25 8.61 1.05
C ILE A 203 13.03 8.42 0.15
N LEU A 204 12.55 7.18 0.06
CA LEU A 204 11.23 6.84 -0.46
C LEU A 204 10.45 6.14 0.66
N ASP A 205 9.39 6.77 1.12
CA ASP A 205 8.68 6.41 2.35
C ASP A 205 7.20 6.25 2.08
N ASP A 206 6.58 5.36 2.86
CA ASP A 206 5.15 5.16 2.93
C ASP A 206 4.79 5.07 4.42
N GLY A 207 4.19 6.14 4.94
CA GLY A 207 3.79 6.25 6.35
C GLY A 207 4.68 7.13 7.20
N GLY A 208 5.87 7.47 6.72
CA GLY A 208 6.81 8.37 7.38
C GLY A 208 7.67 7.73 8.47
N ASP A 209 7.65 6.40 8.63
CA ASP A 209 8.42 5.71 9.68
C ASP A 209 9.92 5.73 9.42
N LEU A 210 10.34 5.54 8.17
CA LEU A 210 11.76 5.64 7.79
C LEU A 210 12.28 7.06 7.95
N THR A 211 11.50 8.05 7.51
CA THR A 211 11.81 9.48 7.69
C THR A 211 11.94 9.81 9.17
N HIS A 212 11.00 9.36 10.00
CA HIS A 212 11.05 9.58 11.44
C HIS A 212 12.27 8.92 12.09
N TRP A 213 12.59 7.69 11.69
CA TRP A 213 13.74 6.94 12.19
C TRP A 213 15.07 7.64 11.86
N ILE A 214 15.28 8.02 10.61
CA ILE A 214 16.50 8.73 10.17
C ILE A 214 16.60 10.08 10.87
N TYR A 215 15.49 10.83 10.96
CA TYR A 215 15.45 12.13 11.65
C TYR A 215 15.87 12.01 13.13
N LYS A 216 15.37 10.99 13.84
CA LYS A 216 15.59 10.81 15.28
C LYS A 216 16.96 10.18 15.59
N LYS A 217 17.34 9.11 14.88
CA LYS A 217 18.53 8.30 15.18
C LYS A 217 19.78 8.75 14.41
N TYR A 218 19.61 9.30 13.21
CA TYR A 218 20.71 9.70 12.33
C TYR A 218 20.61 11.17 11.88
N PRO A 219 20.58 12.15 12.82
CA PRO A 219 20.34 13.56 12.48
C PRO A 219 21.40 14.18 11.56
N THR A 220 22.65 13.69 11.62
CA THR A 220 23.73 14.12 10.73
C THR A 220 23.54 13.61 9.30
N LEU A 221 23.03 12.39 9.15
CA LEU A 221 22.67 11.80 7.86
C LEU A 221 21.43 12.47 7.27
N PHE A 222 20.42 12.76 8.10
CA PHE A 222 19.19 13.44 7.66
C PHE A 222 19.48 14.76 6.94
N LYS A 223 20.47 15.54 7.41
CA LYS A 223 20.91 16.78 6.75
C LYS A 223 21.59 16.58 5.39
N LYS A 224 22.07 15.37 5.09
CA LYS A 224 22.70 15.01 3.80
C LYS A 224 21.70 14.44 2.79
N ILE A 225 20.48 14.11 3.23
CA ILE A 225 19.42 13.65 2.35
C ILE A 225 19.05 14.80 1.39
N LYS A 226 18.98 14.49 0.10
CA LYS A 226 18.66 15.44 -0.96
C LYS A 226 17.16 15.62 -1.17
N GLY A 227 16.37 14.62 -0.80
CA GLY A 227 14.92 14.68 -0.92
C GLY A 227 14.22 13.46 -0.32
N ILE A 228 12.96 13.68 0.02
CA ILE A 228 12.02 12.66 0.52
C ILE A 228 10.88 12.55 -0.49
N VAL A 229 10.46 11.33 -0.80
CA VAL A 229 9.24 11.05 -1.56
C VAL A 229 8.32 10.29 -0.63
N GLU A 230 7.12 10.83 -0.38
CA GLU A 230 6.15 10.23 0.54
C GLU A 230 4.87 9.82 -0.20
N GLU A 231 4.50 8.57 0.00
CA GLU A 231 3.43 7.88 -0.71
C GLU A 231 2.05 8.12 -0.10
N SER A 232 1.94 8.17 1.23
CA SER A 232 0.65 8.02 1.91
C SER A 232 0.18 9.25 2.69
N VAL A 233 -1.14 9.35 2.89
CA VAL A 233 -1.78 10.46 3.62
C VAL A 233 -1.17 10.63 5.02
N THR A 234 -0.94 9.53 5.72
CA THR A 234 -0.40 9.54 7.09
C THR A 234 1.03 10.07 7.13
N GLY A 235 1.90 9.62 6.21
CA GLY A 235 3.26 10.12 6.13
C GLY A 235 3.31 11.59 5.69
N VAL A 236 2.46 12.00 4.74
CA VAL A 236 2.34 13.41 4.32
C VAL A 236 1.94 14.30 5.50
N TYR A 237 0.98 13.86 6.31
CA TYR A 237 0.57 14.59 7.51
C TYR A 237 1.73 14.76 8.50
N ARG A 238 2.54 13.72 8.72
CA ARG A 238 3.75 13.79 9.58
C ARG A 238 4.80 14.74 8.99
N LEU A 239 4.99 14.76 7.68
CA LEU A 239 5.87 15.73 7.01
C LEU A 239 5.40 17.16 7.19
N TYR A 240 4.09 17.43 7.09
CA TYR A 240 3.52 18.74 7.38
C TYR A 240 3.74 19.16 8.84
N GLN A 241 3.64 18.23 9.80
CA GLN A 241 3.96 18.51 11.20
C GLN A 241 5.44 18.92 11.37
N LEU A 242 6.36 18.21 10.73
CA LEU A 242 7.79 18.55 10.73
C LEU A 242 8.05 19.91 10.07
N SER A 243 7.38 20.21 8.95
CA SER A 243 7.47 21.49 8.25
C SER A 243 6.96 22.65 9.11
N LYS A 244 5.77 22.50 9.71
CA LYS A 244 5.18 23.50 10.61
C LYS A 244 6.04 23.76 11.85
N ALA A 245 6.74 22.73 12.34
CA ALA A 245 7.69 22.85 13.44
C ALA A 245 9.05 23.45 13.02
N GLY A 246 9.28 23.75 11.74
CA GLY A 246 10.56 24.24 11.23
C GLY A 246 11.69 23.21 11.27
N ARG A 247 11.36 21.91 11.31
CA ARG A 247 12.29 20.79 11.48
C ARG A 247 12.54 19.99 10.20
N LEU A 248 11.75 20.23 9.14
CA LEU A 248 11.95 19.62 7.84
C LEU A 248 13.06 20.37 7.07
N CYS A 249 14.28 19.85 7.14
CA CYS A 249 15.47 20.50 6.56
C CYS A 249 15.76 20.10 5.10
N VAL A 250 14.95 19.22 4.52
CA VAL A 250 15.14 18.64 3.18
C VAL A 250 13.84 18.75 2.40
N PRO A 251 13.89 18.90 1.06
CA PRO A 251 12.68 18.96 0.26
C PRO A 251 11.94 17.62 0.33
N ALA A 252 10.61 17.69 0.41
CA ALA A 252 9.75 16.52 0.40
C ALA A 252 8.70 16.64 -0.71
N MET A 253 8.52 15.57 -1.48
CA MET A 253 7.51 15.45 -2.50
C MET A 253 6.36 14.61 -1.97
N ASN A 254 5.18 15.21 -1.95
CA ASN A 254 3.92 14.55 -1.65
C ASN A 254 3.42 13.87 -2.92
N VAL A 255 3.60 12.54 -3.01
CA VAL A 255 3.08 11.74 -4.12
C VAL A 255 1.61 11.39 -3.89
N ASN A 256 1.19 11.25 -2.63
CA ASN A 256 -0.18 10.93 -2.28
C ASN A 256 -1.20 11.83 -2.99
N ASP A 257 -0.98 13.14 -2.95
CA ASP A 257 -1.92 14.14 -3.48
C ASP A 257 -1.80 14.35 -5.00
N SER A 258 -0.97 13.54 -5.68
CA SER A 258 -1.08 13.43 -7.13
C SER A 258 -2.47 12.89 -7.48
N VAL A 259 -3.15 13.51 -8.43
CA VAL A 259 -4.50 13.11 -8.84
C VAL A 259 -4.55 11.62 -9.22
N THR A 260 -3.53 11.14 -9.93
CA THR A 260 -3.38 9.75 -10.35
C THR A 260 -3.06 8.78 -9.23
N LYS A 261 -2.72 9.27 -8.03
CA LYS A 261 -2.55 8.47 -6.82
C LYS A 261 -3.82 8.55 -5.98
N GLN A 262 -4.15 9.72 -5.47
CA GLN A 262 -5.27 9.94 -4.58
C GLN A 262 -6.61 9.44 -5.14
N LYS A 263 -6.90 9.71 -6.42
CA LYS A 263 -8.21 9.37 -7.04
C LYS A 263 -8.25 7.98 -7.66
N PHE A 264 -7.13 7.26 -7.68
CA PHE A 264 -7.07 5.93 -8.27
C PHE A 264 -6.65 4.88 -7.25
N ASP A 265 -5.48 5.05 -6.65
CA ASP A 265 -4.97 4.12 -5.65
C ASP A 265 -5.90 4.10 -4.42
N ASN A 266 -6.00 5.24 -3.72
CA ASN A 266 -6.79 5.31 -2.49
C ASN A 266 -8.29 5.01 -2.71
N LEU A 267 -8.81 5.17 -3.94
CA LEU A 267 -10.22 4.94 -4.25
C LEU A 267 -10.48 3.55 -4.84
N TYR A 268 -9.92 3.26 -6.01
CA TYR A 268 -10.22 2.04 -6.76
C TYR A 268 -9.42 0.84 -6.26
N CYS A 269 -8.18 1.02 -5.79
CA CYS A 269 -7.44 -0.11 -5.24
C CYS A 269 -8.08 -0.57 -3.92
N CYS A 270 -8.46 0.36 -3.04
CA CYS A 270 -9.22 0.03 -1.83
C CYS A 270 -10.58 -0.62 -2.12
N LYS A 271 -11.23 -0.27 -3.24
CA LYS A 271 -12.48 -0.90 -3.67
C LYS A 271 -12.31 -2.39 -3.98
N GLU A 272 -11.18 -2.79 -4.56
CA GLU A 272 -10.87 -4.19 -4.86
C GLU A 272 -10.34 -4.92 -3.61
N SER A 273 -9.33 -4.33 -2.95
CA SER A 273 -8.58 -5.00 -1.87
C SER A 273 -9.41 -5.26 -0.61
N ILE A 274 -10.38 -4.41 -0.28
CA ILE A 274 -11.27 -4.65 0.87
C ILE A 274 -12.06 -5.95 0.73
N LEU A 275 -12.59 -6.22 -0.47
CA LEU A 275 -13.41 -7.40 -0.70
C LEU A 275 -12.56 -8.65 -0.72
N ASP A 276 -11.40 -8.57 -1.35
CA ASP A 276 -10.45 -9.67 -1.39
C ASP A 276 -9.98 -10.04 0.02
N GLY A 277 -9.55 -9.06 0.81
CA GLY A 277 -9.12 -9.31 2.19
C GLY A 277 -10.23 -9.89 3.06
N LEU A 278 -11.41 -9.29 3.04
CA LEU A 278 -12.53 -9.83 3.82
C LEU A 278 -12.91 -11.25 3.37
N LYS A 279 -12.91 -11.54 2.06
CA LYS A 279 -13.24 -12.87 1.53
C LYS A 279 -12.22 -13.92 1.95
N ARG A 280 -10.93 -13.72 1.65
CA ARG A 280 -9.84 -14.67 1.97
C ARG A 280 -9.83 -15.07 3.43
N THR A 281 -10.26 -14.15 4.29
CA THR A 281 -10.19 -14.32 5.73
C THR A 281 -11.39 -15.01 6.33
N THR A 282 -12.58 -14.61 5.91
CA THR A 282 -13.81 -14.90 6.64
C THR A 282 -14.73 -15.81 5.88
N ASP A 283 -14.57 -15.87 4.55
CA ASP A 283 -15.46 -16.58 3.63
C ASP A 283 -16.95 -16.26 3.85
N ILE A 284 -17.28 -15.08 4.42
CA ILE A 284 -18.66 -14.74 4.71
C ILE A 284 -19.40 -14.22 3.47
N MET A 285 -20.71 -14.41 3.48
CA MET A 285 -21.61 -13.72 2.57
C MET A 285 -21.82 -12.26 3.03
N PHE A 286 -21.52 -11.30 2.14
CA PHE A 286 -21.72 -9.85 2.37
C PHE A 286 -23.16 -9.39 2.14
N GLY A 287 -23.90 -10.03 1.23
CA GLY A 287 -25.27 -9.66 0.90
C GLY A 287 -26.17 -9.66 2.15
N GLY A 288 -26.83 -8.54 2.41
CA GLY A 288 -27.70 -8.35 3.57
C GLY A 288 -26.99 -8.10 4.91
N LYS A 289 -25.65 -8.17 4.97
CA LYS A 289 -24.88 -7.79 6.17
C LYS A 289 -24.97 -6.28 6.39
N GLN A 290 -25.04 -5.86 7.64
CA GLN A 290 -24.97 -4.47 8.05
C GLN A 290 -23.52 -4.10 8.34
N VAL A 291 -22.96 -3.18 7.55
CA VAL A 291 -21.56 -2.75 7.66
C VAL A 291 -21.51 -1.28 7.98
N VAL A 292 -20.69 -0.88 8.94
CA VAL A 292 -20.38 0.53 9.19
C VAL A 292 -18.95 0.83 8.76
N VAL A 293 -18.80 1.85 7.91
CA VAL A 293 -17.51 2.38 7.46
C VAL A 293 -17.27 3.71 8.15
N CYS A 294 -16.17 3.81 8.90
CA CYS A 294 -15.75 5.01 9.60
C CYS A 294 -14.75 5.79 8.74
N GLY A 295 -15.17 6.95 8.25
CA GLY A 295 -14.46 7.74 7.26
C GLY A 295 -15.07 7.60 5.86
N TYR A 296 -15.20 8.71 5.16
CA TYR A 296 -15.69 8.82 3.78
C TYR A 296 -14.78 9.70 2.91
N GLY A 297 -13.47 9.64 3.21
CA GLY A 297 -12.43 10.04 2.26
C GLY A 297 -12.36 9.10 1.06
N GLU A 298 -11.30 9.18 0.26
CA GLU A 298 -11.17 8.34 -0.94
C GLU A 298 -11.17 6.84 -0.63
N VAL A 299 -10.47 6.42 0.44
CA VAL A 299 -10.48 5.03 0.94
C VAL A 299 -11.87 4.59 1.35
N GLY A 300 -12.56 5.41 2.16
CA GLY A 300 -13.93 5.13 2.61
C GLY A 300 -14.93 5.02 1.46
N LYS A 301 -14.82 5.90 0.45
CA LYS A 301 -15.64 5.84 -0.78
C LYS A 301 -15.42 4.52 -1.52
N GLY A 302 -14.16 4.08 -1.66
CA GLY A 302 -13.82 2.81 -2.28
C GLY A 302 -14.47 1.63 -1.56
N CYS A 303 -14.29 1.57 -0.24
CA CYS A 303 -14.88 0.53 0.62
C CYS A 303 -16.41 0.52 0.55
N CYS A 304 -17.05 1.68 0.67
CA CYS A 304 -18.51 1.79 0.63
C CYS A 304 -19.07 1.35 -0.72
N ALA A 305 -18.44 1.75 -1.83
CA ALA A 305 -18.85 1.36 -3.18
C ALA A 305 -18.72 -0.15 -3.40
N ALA A 306 -17.64 -0.76 -2.92
CA ALA A 306 -17.39 -2.19 -3.03
C ALA A 306 -18.43 -3.03 -2.29
N LEU A 307 -18.68 -2.69 -1.02
CA LEU A 307 -19.62 -3.41 -0.16
C LEU A 307 -21.06 -3.26 -0.63
N LYS A 308 -21.44 -2.04 -1.07
CA LYS A 308 -22.76 -1.79 -1.66
C LYS A 308 -22.99 -2.62 -2.92
N ALA A 309 -21.96 -2.78 -3.75
CA ALA A 309 -22.05 -3.59 -4.97
C ALA A 309 -22.28 -5.09 -4.67
N LEU A 310 -21.81 -5.60 -3.53
CA LEU A 310 -22.10 -6.96 -3.07
C LEU A 310 -23.42 -7.10 -2.30
N GLY A 311 -24.23 -6.03 -2.22
CA GLY A 311 -25.53 -6.04 -1.56
C GLY A 311 -25.46 -5.92 -0.03
N ALA A 312 -24.34 -5.47 0.53
CA ALA A 312 -24.28 -5.11 1.95
C ALA A 312 -25.05 -3.81 2.21
N VAL A 313 -25.64 -3.69 3.40
CA VAL A 313 -26.27 -2.47 3.90
C VAL A 313 -25.20 -1.63 4.59
N VAL A 314 -24.73 -0.58 3.92
CA VAL A 314 -23.60 0.22 4.37
C VAL A 314 -24.06 1.50 5.06
N TYR A 315 -23.57 1.70 6.29
CA TYR A 315 -23.66 2.94 7.06
C TYR A 315 -22.31 3.65 7.05
N VAL A 316 -22.32 4.97 7.08
CA VAL A 316 -21.10 5.79 7.10
C VAL A 316 -21.04 6.60 8.37
N THR A 317 -19.85 6.74 8.96
CA THR A 317 -19.59 7.73 10.01
C THR A 317 -18.57 8.74 9.49
N GLU A 318 -18.83 10.03 9.68
CA GLU A 318 -17.96 11.10 9.23
C GLU A 318 -17.98 12.27 10.20
N VAL A 319 -16.84 12.93 10.30
CA VAL A 319 -16.65 14.18 11.04
C VAL A 319 -16.67 15.39 10.10
N ASP A 320 -16.26 15.22 8.85
CA ASP A 320 -16.30 16.29 7.85
C ASP A 320 -17.70 16.40 7.23
N PRO A 321 -18.39 17.55 7.35
CA PRO A 321 -19.74 17.71 6.81
C PRO A 321 -19.80 17.60 5.28
N ILE A 322 -18.73 17.89 4.55
CA ILE A 322 -18.67 17.77 3.09
C ILE A 322 -18.64 16.30 2.70
N CYS A 323 -17.75 15.52 3.31
CA CYS A 323 -17.67 14.08 3.07
C CYS A 323 -18.96 13.36 3.52
N ALA A 324 -19.54 13.77 4.65
CA ALA A 324 -20.83 13.28 5.10
C ALA A 324 -21.95 13.58 4.08
N LEU A 325 -22.01 14.80 3.55
CA LEU A 325 -22.99 15.15 2.54
C LEU A 325 -22.80 14.34 1.25
N GLN A 326 -21.55 14.10 0.83
CA GLN A 326 -21.23 13.22 -0.30
C GLN A 326 -21.75 11.80 -0.06
N ALA A 327 -21.51 11.23 1.12
CA ALA A 327 -22.04 9.92 1.48
C ALA A 327 -23.57 9.85 1.38
N CYS A 328 -24.28 10.88 1.85
CA CYS A 328 -25.72 10.99 1.70
C CYS A 328 -26.16 11.03 0.23
N MET A 329 -25.46 11.79 -0.63
CA MET A 329 -25.76 11.89 -2.05
C MET A 329 -25.48 10.58 -2.80
N ASP A 330 -24.47 9.82 -2.37
CA ASP A 330 -24.15 8.48 -2.90
C ASP A 330 -25.12 7.40 -2.39
N GLY A 331 -26.09 7.78 -1.55
CA GLY A 331 -27.16 6.93 -1.03
C GLY A 331 -26.75 6.09 0.18
N PHE A 332 -25.79 6.57 0.97
CA PHE A 332 -25.44 5.99 2.26
C PHE A 332 -26.05 6.76 3.41
N ARG A 333 -26.43 6.06 4.48
CA ARG A 333 -26.91 6.71 5.70
C ARG A 333 -25.73 7.08 6.58
N VAL A 334 -25.57 8.38 6.83
CA VAL A 334 -24.58 8.89 7.80
C VAL A 334 -25.15 8.80 9.21
N ILE A 335 -24.43 8.15 10.11
CA ILE A 335 -24.86 7.89 11.48
C ILE A 335 -23.66 7.93 12.44
N LYS A 336 -23.90 8.08 13.74
CA LYS A 336 -22.85 7.94 14.74
C LYS A 336 -22.58 6.46 15.01
N LEU A 337 -21.32 6.07 15.14
CA LEU A 337 -20.93 4.68 15.46
C LEU A 337 -21.68 4.15 16.69
N ASN A 338 -21.78 4.98 17.72
CA ASN A 338 -22.47 4.66 18.98
C ASN A 338 -23.95 4.27 18.83
N GLU A 339 -24.63 4.66 17.77
CA GLU A 339 -26.05 4.34 17.55
C GLU A 339 -26.23 2.95 16.91
N VAL A 340 -25.26 2.49 16.12
CA VAL A 340 -25.37 1.26 15.30
C VAL A 340 -24.48 0.12 15.75
N VAL A 341 -23.47 0.36 16.60
CA VAL A 341 -22.44 -0.62 17.00
C VAL A 341 -22.99 -1.95 17.52
N ARG A 342 -24.20 -1.97 18.11
CA ARG A 342 -24.85 -3.18 18.63
C ARG A 342 -25.48 -4.07 17.56
N GLN A 343 -25.74 -3.53 16.37
CA GLN A 343 -26.54 -4.18 15.33
C GLN A 343 -25.71 -4.62 14.12
N VAL A 344 -24.61 -3.90 13.85
CA VAL A 344 -23.74 -4.14 12.69
C VAL A 344 -23.04 -5.50 12.76
N ASP A 345 -22.88 -6.13 11.60
CA ASP A 345 -22.08 -7.34 11.37
C ASP A 345 -20.60 -7.03 11.21
N MET A 346 -20.29 -5.84 10.68
CA MET A 346 -18.92 -5.46 10.37
C MET A 346 -18.67 -3.97 10.64
N VAL A 347 -17.47 -3.66 11.12
CA VAL A 347 -16.94 -2.31 11.31
C VAL A 347 -15.65 -2.17 10.51
N ILE A 348 -15.52 -1.13 9.70
CA ILE A 348 -14.31 -0.85 8.91
C ILE A 348 -13.85 0.57 9.21
N THR A 349 -12.61 0.74 9.68
CA THR A 349 -11.99 2.05 9.91
C THR A 349 -11.13 2.47 8.72
N CYS A 350 -11.25 3.72 8.28
CA CYS A 350 -10.48 4.28 7.16
C CYS A 350 -10.28 5.80 7.29
N THR A 351 -10.04 6.26 8.52
CA THR A 351 -10.01 7.69 8.86
C THR A 351 -8.62 8.30 8.85
N GLY A 352 -7.57 7.48 8.94
CA GLY A 352 -6.20 7.92 9.25
C GLY A 352 -6.04 8.52 10.65
N THR A 353 -7.04 8.37 11.52
CA THR A 353 -7.11 8.98 12.86
C THR A 353 -7.11 7.92 13.96
N LYS A 354 -6.47 8.22 15.09
CA LYS A 354 -6.37 7.29 16.22
C LYS A 354 -7.69 7.18 17.00
N ASN A 355 -7.90 6.02 17.63
CA ASN A 355 -8.98 5.77 18.59
C ASN A 355 -10.40 5.99 18.02
N VAL A 356 -10.62 5.59 16.77
CA VAL A 356 -11.95 5.63 16.14
C VAL A 356 -12.85 4.55 16.75
N VAL A 357 -12.31 3.35 16.96
CA VAL A 357 -12.98 2.23 17.63
C VAL A 357 -12.26 1.95 18.94
N GLY A 358 -12.68 2.64 20.00
CA GLY A 358 -12.24 2.37 21.37
C GLY A 358 -12.88 1.13 22.01
N ARG A 359 -12.37 0.74 23.18
CA ARG A 359 -12.87 -0.36 24.02
C ARG A 359 -14.37 -0.33 24.29
N GLU A 360 -14.93 0.85 24.54
CA GLU A 360 -16.38 1.05 24.76
C GLU A 360 -17.24 0.59 23.58
N HIS A 361 -16.73 0.69 22.36
CA HIS A 361 -17.41 0.20 21.17
C HIS A 361 -17.31 -1.31 21.09
N LEU A 362 -16.10 -1.86 21.27
CA LEU A 362 -15.82 -3.30 21.22
C LEU A 362 -16.69 -4.09 22.20
N ASP A 363 -16.83 -3.62 23.45
CA ASP A 363 -17.67 -4.28 24.46
C ASP A 363 -19.17 -4.26 24.13
N ARG A 364 -19.60 -3.39 23.22
CA ARG A 364 -21.00 -3.25 22.79
C ARG A 364 -21.29 -3.94 21.47
N MET A 365 -20.28 -4.48 20.78
CA MET A 365 -20.48 -5.20 19.53
C MET A 365 -21.15 -6.55 19.78
N LYS A 366 -21.88 -7.04 18.77
CA LYS A 366 -22.45 -8.38 18.83
C LYS A 366 -21.36 -9.45 18.66
N ASN A 367 -21.63 -10.65 19.19
CA ASN A 367 -20.74 -11.79 18.99
C ASN A 367 -20.59 -12.10 17.50
N GLY A 368 -19.35 -12.36 17.06
CA GLY A 368 -19.03 -12.60 15.65
C GLY A 368 -19.02 -11.33 14.77
N CYS A 369 -19.05 -10.13 15.36
CA CYS A 369 -18.82 -8.89 14.63
C CYS A 369 -17.38 -8.82 14.12
N ILE A 370 -17.21 -8.50 12.83
CA ILE A 370 -15.90 -8.39 12.17
C ILE A 370 -15.42 -6.94 12.26
N VAL A 371 -14.17 -6.70 12.67
CA VAL A 371 -13.64 -5.34 12.85
C VAL A 371 -12.32 -5.17 12.10
N CYS A 372 -12.37 -4.46 10.98
CA CYS A 372 -11.29 -4.30 10.01
C CYS A 372 -10.74 -2.86 9.99
N ASN A 373 -9.47 -2.69 9.64
CA ASN A 373 -8.84 -1.37 9.49
C ASN A 373 -8.16 -1.21 8.12
N MET A 374 -8.74 -0.38 7.26
CA MET A 374 -8.17 0.00 5.97
C MET A 374 -7.24 1.23 6.06
N GLY A 375 -7.06 1.81 7.26
CA GLY A 375 -6.11 2.89 7.49
C GLY A 375 -4.66 2.40 7.54
N HIS A 376 -3.71 3.30 7.28
CA HIS A 376 -2.27 2.98 7.29
C HIS A 376 -1.77 2.51 8.68
N SER A 377 -2.33 3.05 9.77
CA SER A 377 -1.94 2.68 11.14
C SER A 377 -3.01 1.83 11.81
N ASN A 378 -2.59 0.79 12.54
CA ASN A 378 -3.46 -0.02 13.40
C ASN A 378 -4.09 0.77 14.58
N THR A 379 -3.61 1.98 14.87
CA THR A 379 -4.07 2.81 15.99
C THR A 379 -5.48 3.38 15.83
N GLU A 380 -6.15 3.16 14.70
CA GLU A 380 -7.58 3.48 14.56
C GLU A 380 -8.45 2.64 15.51
N ILE A 381 -7.98 1.43 15.88
CA ILE A 381 -8.65 0.49 16.77
C ILE A 381 -7.82 0.30 18.05
N ASP A 382 -8.47 0.34 19.21
CA ASP A 382 -7.81 0.06 20.49
C ASP A 382 -7.59 -1.45 20.69
N LEU A 383 -6.41 -1.92 20.30
CA LEU A 383 -5.99 -3.33 20.44
C LEU A 383 -5.46 -3.68 21.84
N MET A 384 -4.98 -2.70 22.61
CA MET A 384 -4.26 -2.94 23.87
C MET A 384 -5.19 -3.37 25.01
N HIS A 385 -6.46 -2.96 24.94
CA HIS A 385 -7.42 -3.20 26.00
C HIS A 385 -8.54 -4.13 25.52
N GLN A 386 -8.31 -5.18 24.72
CA GLN A 386 -9.41 -5.99 24.16
C GLN A 386 -10.06 -6.96 25.17
N SER A 387 -11.39 -7.15 25.07
CA SER A 387 -12.17 -8.17 25.81
C SER A 387 -12.07 -9.51 25.10
N ARG A 388 -11.96 -10.61 25.84
CA ARG A 388 -11.89 -11.99 25.31
C ARG A 388 -13.13 -12.46 24.50
N SER A 389 -14.17 -11.65 24.36
CA SER A 389 -15.47 -12.05 23.80
C SER A 389 -15.72 -11.62 22.34
N VAL A 390 -14.76 -10.96 21.68
CA VAL A 390 -14.92 -10.42 20.33
C VAL A 390 -13.93 -11.07 19.37
N SER A 391 -14.43 -11.72 18.32
CA SER A 391 -13.61 -12.19 17.19
C SER A 391 -13.20 -10.99 16.32
N LEU A 392 -12.07 -10.37 16.67
CA LEU A 392 -11.63 -9.11 16.07
C LEU A 392 -10.76 -9.31 14.84
N LEU A 393 -11.35 -9.27 13.67
CA LEU A 393 -10.62 -9.43 12.42
C LEU A 393 -9.95 -8.16 11.87
N LEU A 394 -8.76 -7.85 12.33
CA LEU A 394 -8.00 -6.73 11.79
C LEU A 394 -7.41 -7.06 10.40
N VAL A 395 -8.17 -6.79 9.33
CA VAL A 395 -7.65 -6.74 7.95
C VAL A 395 -6.99 -5.38 7.72
N THR A 396 -5.66 -5.35 7.69
CA THR A 396 -4.89 -4.21 7.17
C THR A 396 -4.68 -4.41 5.67
N ALA A 397 -5.65 -4.01 4.86
CA ALA A 397 -5.42 -3.96 3.43
C ALA A 397 -4.63 -2.68 3.14
N ALA A 398 -3.31 -2.83 3.01
CA ALA A 398 -2.48 -1.80 2.42
C ALA A 398 -3.07 -1.42 1.06
N ALA A 399 -3.40 -0.14 0.87
CA ALA A 399 -3.70 0.41 -0.44
C ALA A 399 -2.41 0.37 -1.27
N THR A 400 -2.11 -0.77 -1.88
CA THR A 400 -1.07 -0.88 -2.89
C THR A 400 -1.70 -1.45 -4.15
N CYS A 401 -1.61 -0.66 -5.22
CA CYS A 401 -1.98 -1.00 -6.58
C CYS A 401 -1.61 -2.45 -6.94
N SER A 402 -2.54 -3.40 -6.80
CA SER A 402 -2.31 -4.81 -7.12
C SER A 402 -3.60 -5.43 -7.67
N CYS A 403 -3.64 -5.63 -8.98
CA CYS A 403 -4.69 -6.38 -9.69
C CYS A 403 -4.37 -7.88 -9.79
N VAL A 404 -3.22 -8.31 -9.24
CA VAL A 404 -2.74 -9.69 -9.27
C VAL A 404 -2.07 -9.97 -7.92
N ASP A 405 -2.66 -10.92 -7.21
CA ASP A 405 -2.31 -11.45 -5.88
C ASP A 405 -2.08 -10.47 -4.72
N THR A 406 -3.20 -10.10 -4.09
CA THR A 406 -3.26 -9.43 -2.80
C THR A 406 -3.27 -10.43 -1.65
N ASP A 407 -2.12 -11.02 -1.31
CA ASP A 407 -1.92 -11.70 -0.01
C ASP A 407 -1.96 -10.73 1.21
N PHE A 408 -2.50 -9.53 1.03
CA PHE A 408 -2.61 -8.38 1.94
C PHE A 408 -3.74 -8.50 2.94
N THR A 409 -3.82 -9.66 3.55
CA THR A 409 -4.87 -9.90 4.52
C THR A 409 -4.28 -10.32 5.84
N ASP A 410 -4.26 -9.37 6.75
CA ASP A 410 -4.09 -9.67 8.15
C ASP A 410 -5.40 -10.19 8.70
N VAL A 411 -5.30 -11.31 9.39
CA VAL A 411 -6.43 -12.03 9.97
C VAL A 411 -6.11 -12.15 11.43
N PHE A 412 -6.59 -11.22 12.24
CA PHE A 412 -6.67 -11.46 13.68
C PHE A 412 -7.93 -12.28 13.94
N ALA A 413 -7.93 -13.57 13.59
CA ALA A 413 -8.94 -14.46 14.14
C ALA A 413 -8.52 -14.83 15.57
N LEU A 414 -8.75 -13.93 16.54
CA LEU A 414 -8.85 -14.37 17.93
C LEU A 414 -10.19 -15.09 18.07
N ALA A 415 -10.24 -16.33 17.59
CA ALA A 415 -11.25 -17.29 17.95
C ALA A 415 -10.90 -17.85 19.33
N SER A 416 -11.93 -17.92 20.17
CA SER A 416 -11.96 -18.45 21.53
C SER A 416 -11.27 -19.78 21.73
#